data_AF-A0A1Q5TUN7-F1
#
_entry.id   AF-A0A1Q5TUN7-F1
#
_cell.length_a   1.000
_cell.length_b   1.000
_cell.length_c   1.000
_cell.angle_alpha   90.00
_cell.angle_beta   90.00
_cell.angle_gamma   90.00
#
_symmetry.space_group_name_H-M   'P 1'
#
loop_
_entity.id
_entity.type
_entity.pdbx_description
1 polymer ?
#
loop_
_entity_poly.entity_id
_entity_poly.type
_entity_poly.pdbx_seq_one_letter_code
_entity_poly.pdbx_strand_id
1 'polypeptide(L)'
;MDTATTKWVSGNFFRQYSAFVEAQGRWPRINFTSDEQNYQKYLSLEANFPSTGPSLTLYERSLSSTSRNYAIQFPQKSGTITLSTDYTVVDGYLKKSSPIIQIYPDGTFTTNDESEGATVERLSEGVYLIKNVLGFNADAAWGGVDGGVEIPLCKNKLPLIWVDYRVLPDGSIKIMTYHREHTGAPAFARNTREGYVDGDPIDIPVGRSIAIRVQMPENSIWNQQQRKLTESE
;
A
#
# COMPACT_ATOMS: atom_id res chain seq x y z
N MET A 1 23.34 46.21 11.58
CA MET A 1 22.05 45.60 11.93
C MET A 1 20.98 46.44 11.31
N ASP A 2 20.26 45.91 10.33
CA ASP A 2 18.85 46.23 10.09
C ASP A 2 18.33 45.26 9.03
N THR A 3 17.54 44.31 9.49
CA THR A 3 16.80 43.35 8.67
C THR A 3 15.65 44.07 7.99
N ALA A 4 15.54 43.90 6.66
CA ALA A 4 14.44 44.42 5.87
C ALA A 4 13.09 43.93 6.42
N THR A 5 12.19 44.88 6.65
CA THR A 5 10.84 44.63 7.15
C THR A 5 10.00 43.99 6.04
N THR A 6 9.38 42.86 6.36
CA THR A 6 8.44 42.17 5.48
C THR A 6 7.19 43.02 5.28
N LYS A 7 7.19 43.87 4.25
CA LYS A 7 5.98 44.50 3.74
C LYS A 7 5.21 43.43 2.96
N TRP A 8 4.46 42.60 3.68
CA TRP A 8 3.50 41.68 3.08
C TRP A 8 2.29 42.46 2.56
N VAL A 9 1.93 42.11 1.33
CA VAL A 9 0.88 42.71 0.51
C VAL A 9 -0.49 42.23 0.97
N SER A 10 -1.41 43.17 1.20
CA SER A 10 -2.79 43.21 0.69
C SER A 10 -3.74 43.82 1.73
N GLY A 11 -4.11 45.08 1.48
CA GLY A 11 -4.97 45.90 2.35
C GLY A 11 -6.46 45.52 2.35
N ASN A 12 -6.82 44.26 2.09
CA ASN A 12 -8.22 43.81 2.00
C ASN A 12 -8.48 42.43 2.64
N PHE A 13 -7.63 41.95 3.56
CA PHE A 13 -8.01 40.81 4.40
C PHE A 13 -8.92 41.29 5.53
N PHE A 14 -10.23 41.10 5.36
CA PHE A 14 -11.18 41.13 6.46
C PHE A 14 -10.80 40.03 7.47
N ARG A 15 -10.21 40.43 8.59
CA ARG A 15 -9.96 39.54 9.73
C ARG A 15 -11.27 39.42 10.53
N GLN A 16 -12.18 38.56 10.08
CA GLN A 16 -13.33 38.18 10.89
C GLN A 16 -12.84 37.19 11.97
N TYR A 17 -13.09 37.52 13.24
CA TYR A 17 -12.97 36.57 14.33
C TYR A 17 -14.12 35.58 14.18
N SER A 18 -13.82 34.36 13.73
CA SER A 18 -14.75 33.24 13.48
C SER A 18 -15.80 33.47 12.39
N ALA A 19 -15.72 32.69 11.31
CA ALA A 19 -16.83 32.46 10.40
C ALA A 19 -17.57 31.18 10.85
N PHE A 20 -18.89 31.28 11.05
CA PHE A 20 -19.76 30.14 11.34
C PHE A 20 -20.54 29.79 10.08
N VAL A 21 -20.55 28.52 9.70
CA VAL A 21 -21.40 27.98 8.64
C VAL A 21 -22.28 26.92 9.26
N GLU A 22 -23.58 27.15 9.31
CA GLU A 22 -24.58 26.19 9.80
C GLU A 22 -25.31 25.57 8.62
N ALA A 23 -25.05 24.29 8.36
CA ALA A 23 -25.75 23.50 7.36
C ALA A 23 -26.67 22.50 8.08
N GLN A 24 -27.97 22.57 7.84
CA GLN A 24 -28.99 21.73 8.48
C GLN A 24 -29.62 20.74 7.49
N GLY A 25 -30.09 19.60 7.99
CA GLY A 25 -30.77 18.57 7.20
C GLY A 25 -30.27 17.16 7.50
N ARG A 26 -30.84 16.15 6.82
CA ARG A 26 -30.41 14.74 6.95
C ARG A 26 -29.03 14.48 6.32
N TRP A 27 -28.60 15.37 5.43
CA TRP A 27 -27.34 15.31 4.67
C TRP A 27 -26.77 16.72 4.44
N PRO A 28 -26.37 17.44 5.50
CA PRO A 28 -25.84 18.80 5.35
C PRO A 28 -24.55 18.78 4.54
N ARG A 29 -24.49 19.66 3.53
CA ARG A 29 -23.36 19.80 2.60
C ARG A 29 -22.93 21.25 2.49
N ILE A 30 -21.63 21.49 2.50
CA ILE A 30 -21.00 22.77 2.20
C ILE A 30 -20.11 22.58 0.96
N ASN A 31 -20.30 23.39 -0.08
CA ASN A 31 -19.48 23.35 -1.29
C ASN A 31 -18.57 24.59 -1.34
N PHE A 32 -17.30 24.38 -1.66
CA PHE A 32 -16.32 25.40 -1.96
C PHE A 32 -16.01 25.34 -3.45
N THR A 33 -16.39 26.38 -4.18
CA THR A 33 -16.23 26.51 -5.63
C THR A 33 -15.32 27.69 -5.94
N SER A 34 -14.49 27.59 -6.99
CA SER A 34 -13.76 28.74 -7.54
C SER A 34 -14.71 29.59 -8.42
N ASP A 35 -14.49 30.91 -8.45
CA ASP A 35 -15.19 31.85 -9.35
C ASP A 35 -14.53 31.93 -10.74
N GLU A 36 -13.39 31.27 -10.94
CA GLU A 36 -12.74 31.19 -12.23
C GLU A 36 -13.58 30.34 -13.18
N GLN A 37 -14.01 30.95 -14.28
CA GLN A 37 -15.01 30.46 -15.23
C GLN A 37 -14.69 29.12 -15.92
N ASN A 38 -13.56 28.47 -15.59
CA ASN A 38 -13.06 27.27 -16.26
C ASN A 38 -12.73 26.09 -15.33
N TYR A 39 -12.92 26.18 -14.01
CA TYR A 39 -12.67 25.04 -13.11
C TYR A 39 -13.97 24.32 -12.74
N GLN A 40 -14.17 23.10 -13.26
CA GLN A 40 -15.32 22.23 -12.96
C GLN A 40 -15.19 21.43 -11.65
N LYS A 41 -14.20 21.77 -10.82
CA LYS A 41 -13.86 21.06 -9.58
C LYS A 41 -14.31 21.87 -8.38
N TYR A 42 -14.88 21.19 -7.40
CA TYR A 42 -15.29 21.79 -6.14
C TYR A 42 -14.94 20.88 -4.97
N LEU A 43 -14.57 21.46 -3.84
CA LEU A 43 -14.42 20.73 -2.59
C LEU A 43 -15.77 20.73 -1.88
N SER A 44 -16.27 19.56 -1.48
CA SER A 44 -17.48 19.46 -0.68
C SER A 44 -17.24 18.77 0.66
N LEU A 45 -17.76 19.38 1.71
CA LEU A 45 -17.84 18.79 3.05
C LEU A 45 -19.29 18.31 3.24
N GLU A 46 -19.49 16.99 3.33
CA GLU A 46 -20.80 16.41 3.61
C GLU A 46 -20.73 15.60 4.91
N ALA A 47 -21.56 15.96 5.88
CA ALA A 47 -21.68 15.19 7.10
C ALA A 47 -22.91 14.29 7.00
N ASN A 48 -22.70 12.99 7.20
CA ASN A 48 -23.79 12.05 7.42
C ASN A 48 -23.93 11.85 8.93
N PHE A 49 -25.12 12.13 9.45
CA PHE A 49 -25.49 11.89 10.86
C PHE A 49 -26.49 10.72 10.93
N PRO A 50 -26.06 9.46 10.66
CA PRO A 50 -26.93 8.32 10.86
C PRO A 50 -27.26 8.17 12.36
N SER A 51 -28.31 7.42 12.67
CA SER A 51 -28.76 7.13 14.05
C SER A 51 -27.71 6.42 14.93
N THR A 52 -26.55 6.07 14.36
CA THR A 52 -25.41 5.41 15.01
C THR A 52 -24.24 6.36 15.33
N GLY A 53 -24.29 7.65 14.97
CA GLY A 53 -23.27 8.67 15.29
C GLY A 53 -22.69 9.39 14.05
N PRO A 54 -21.97 10.51 14.20
CA PRO A 54 -21.49 11.34 13.08
C PRO A 54 -20.37 10.67 12.28
N SER A 55 -20.52 10.49 10.96
CA SER A 55 -19.41 10.10 10.06
C SER A 55 -19.08 11.28 9.15
N LEU A 56 -17.89 11.87 9.31
CA LEU A 56 -17.40 12.93 8.42
C LEU A 56 -16.86 12.28 7.14
N THR A 57 -17.39 12.67 5.99
CA THR A 57 -16.87 12.27 4.68
C THR A 57 -16.54 13.50 3.83
N LEU A 58 -15.32 13.54 3.30
CA LEU A 58 -14.90 14.54 2.32
C LEU A 58 -15.08 13.94 0.93
N TYR A 59 -15.71 14.66 0.00
CA TYR A 59 -15.85 14.21 -1.38
C TYR A 59 -15.31 15.27 -2.36
N GLU A 60 -14.58 14.83 -3.38
CA GLU A 60 -14.37 15.57 -4.63
C GLU A 60 -15.31 15.00 -5.71
N ARG A 61 -15.98 15.88 -6.46
CA ARG A 61 -16.87 15.53 -7.57
C ARG A 61 -16.68 16.50 -8.72
N SER A 62 -17.00 16.05 -9.93
CA SER A 62 -17.07 16.90 -11.11
C SER A 62 -18.48 17.46 -11.27
N LEU A 63 -18.62 18.69 -11.78
CA LEU A 63 -19.93 19.24 -12.15
C LEU A 63 -20.56 18.50 -13.36
N SER A 64 -19.75 17.83 -14.17
CA SER A 64 -20.18 17.11 -15.38
C SER A 64 -20.59 15.66 -15.13
N SER A 65 -20.41 15.13 -13.91
CA SER A 65 -20.67 13.71 -13.61
C SER A 65 -21.22 13.53 -12.19
N THR A 66 -22.17 12.60 -12.02
CA THR A 66 -22.66 12.20 -10.69
C THR A 66 -21.70 11.28 -9.95
N SER A 67 -20.65 10.81 -10.61
CA SER A 67 -19.62 9.94 -10.06
C SER A 67 -18.82 10.65 -8.97
N ARG A 68 -18.43 9.90 -7.92
CA ARG A 68 -17.53 10.37 -6.88
C ARG A 68 -16.10 10.22 -7.40
N ASN A 69 -15.33 11.31 -7.47
CA ASN A 69 -13.95 11.24 -7.97
C ASN A 69 -13.01 10.80 -6.84
N TYR A 70 -13.18 11.36 -5.64
CA TYR A 70 -12.39 10.98 -4.45
C TYR A 70 -13.24 11.08 -3.18
N ALA A 71 -13.03 10.16 -2.24
CA ALA A 71 -13.69 10.19 -0.93
C ALA A 71 -12.69 9.90 0.21
N ILE A 72 -12.74 10.69 1.28
CA ILE A 72 -12.00 10.43 2.53
C ILE A 72 -13.01 10.29 3.66
N GLN A 73 -13.05 9.12 4.30
CA GLN A 73 -13.95 8.84 5.42
C GLN A 73 -13.17 8.76 6.74
N PHE A 74 -13.65 9.47 7.75
CA PHE A 74 -13.08 9.43 9.10
C PHE A 74 -13.84 8.43 9.99
N PRO A 75 -13.14 7.47 10.61
CA PRO A 75 -13.76 6.48 11.48
C PRO A 75 -14.13 7.07 12.85
N GLN A 76 -15.19 6.53 13.47
CA GLN A 76 -15.82 7.11 14.66
C GLN A 76 -15.14 6.79 16.00
N LYS A 77 -14.31 5.73 16.10
CA LYS A 77 -13.66 5.31 17.36
C LYS A 77 -12.32 4.62 17.14
N SER A 78 -12.30 3.66 16.24
CA SER A 78 -11.13 3.01 15.63
C SER A 78 -11.58 2.56 14.24
N GLY A 79 -10.72 2.71 13.24
CA GLY A 79 -11.08 2.30 11.88
C GLY A 79 -10.04 2.72 10.85
N THR A 80 -10.16 2.12 9.69
CA THR A 80 -9.24 2.27 8.57
C THR A 80 -9.67 3.48 7.74
N ILE A 81 -8.75 4.43 7.54
CA ILE A 81 -8.91 5.45 6.50
C ILE A 81 -8.67 4.72 5.17
N THR A 82 -9.74 4.54 4.39
CA THR A 82 -9.66 3.93 3.06
C THR A 82 -9.63 5.06 2.04
N LEU A 83 -8.55 5.17 1.27
CA LEU A 83 -8.52 6.02 0.09
C LEU A 83 -9.05 5.21 -1.09
N SER A 84 -9.95 5.78 -1.89
CA SER A 84 -10.35 5.21 -3.18
C SER A 84 -9.35 5.59 -4.28
N THR A 85 -8.06 5.33 -4.04
CA THR A 85 -6.96 5.62 -4.96
C THR A 85 -5.97 4.47 -4.96
N ASP A 86 -4.97 4.51 -5.83
CA ASP A 86 -3.81 3.59 -5.81
C ASP A 86 -2.93 3.76 -4.57
N TYR A 87 -3.44 4.28 -3.45
CA TYR A 87 -2.69 4.46 -2.21
C TYR A 87 -3.37 3.67 -1.09
N THR A 88 -2.55 2.95 -0.34
CA THR A 88 -2.95 2.19 0.85
C THR A 88 -2.29 2.79 2.10
N VAL A 89 -2.90 2.54 3.25
CA VAL A 89 -2.32 2.91 4.55
C VAL A 89 -1.59 1.70 5.11
N VAL A 90 -0.26 1.78 5.20
CA VAL A 90 0.59 0.77 5.83
C VAL A 90 1.35 1.42 6.98
N ASP A 91 1.19 0.87 8.18
CA ASP A 91 1.81 1.37 9.42
C ASP A 91 1.59 2.88 9.68
N GLY A 92 0.43 3.40 9.28
CA GLY A 92 0.06 4.81 9.47
C GLY A 92 0.59 5.78 8.40
N TYR A 93 1.25 5.28 7.36
CA TYR A 93 1.71 6.09 6.23
C TYR A 93 0.91 5.79 4.96
N LEU A 94 0.58 6.84 4.20
CA LEU A 94 0.05 6.71 2.84
C LEU A 94 1.18 6.29 1.90
N LYS A 95 1.00 5.16 1.23
CA LYS A 95 1.96 4.64 0.26
C LYS A 95 1.23 4.11 -0.97
N LYS A 96 1.82 4.25 -2.15
CA LYS A 96 1.23 3.73 -3.39
C LYS A 96 1.08 2.21 -3.26
N SER A 97 -0.09 1.66 -3.55
CA SER A 97 -0.32 0.22 -3.59
C SER A 97 0.69 -0.43 -4.54
N SER A 98 1.17 -1.60 -4.15
CA SER A 98 2.10 -2.39 -4.97
C SER A 98 1.59 -3.81 -5.10
N PRO A 99 1.85 -4.47 -6.24
CA PRO A 99 1.55 -5.89 -6.41
C PRO A 99 2.35 -6.72 -5.40
N ILE A 100 1.68 -7.52 -4.57
CA ILE A 100 2.29 -8.38 -3.55
C ILE A 100 1.86 -9.83 -3.76
N ILE A 101 2.84 -10.72 -3.75
CA ILE A 101 2.65 -12.17 -3.73
C ILE A 101 3.14 -12.69 -2.38
N GLN A 102 2.29 -13.37 -1.62
CA GLN A 102 2.70 -14.08 -0.41
C GLN A 102 2.89 -15.56 -0.72
N ILE A 103 4.02 -16.13 -0.33
CA ILE A 103 4.39 -17.53 -0.55
C ILE A 103 4.40 -18.26 0.79
N TYR A 104 3.81 -19.45 0.80
CA TYR A 104 3.73 -20.34 1.96
C TYR A 104 4.64 -21.57 1.81
N PRO A 105 4.91 -22.30 2.91
CA PRO A 105 5.88 -23.40 2.95
C PRO A 105 5.66 -24.50 1.91
N ASP A 106 4.39 -24.86 1.69
CA ASP A 106 3.96 -25.91 0.77
C ASP A 106 3.99 -25.48 -0.71
N GLY A 107 4.34 -24.22 -0.99
CA GLY A 107 4.30 -23.64 -2.32
C GLY A 107 2.94 -23.04 -2.70
N THR A 108 1.95 -23.09 -1.80
CA THR A 108 0.73 -22.29 -1.99
C THR A 108 1.07 -20.80 -1.89
N PHE A 109 0.24 -19.97 -2.49
CA PHE A 109 0.46 -18.53 -2.54
C PHE A 109 -0.85 -17.77 -2.57
N THR A 110 -0.79 -16.50 -2.18
CA THR A 110 -1.90 -15.54 -2.31
C THR A 110 -1.41 -14.29 -3.03
N THR A 111 -2.29 -13.73 -3.85
CA THR A 111 -2.07 -12.49 -4.62
C THR A 111 -3.07 -11.43 -4.18
N ASN A 112 -2.67 -10.16 -4.21
CA ASN A 112 -3.63 -9.05 -4.18
C ASN A 112 -4.20 -8.77 -5.58
N ASP A 113 -5.20 -7.89 -5.67
CA ASP A 113 -5.84 -7.51 -6.93
C ASP A 113 -4.83 -7.05 -8.00
N GLU A 114 -3.80 -6.31 -7.58
CA GLU A 114 -2.77 -5.79 -8.50
C GLU A 114 -1.82 -6.87 -9.05
N SER A 115 -1.63 -7.97 -8.32
CA SER A 115 -0.79 -9.11 -8.73
C SER A 115 -1.59 -10.28 -9.31
N GLU A 116 -2.87 -10.05 -9.62
CA GLU A 116 -3.72 -11.07 -10.23
C GLU A 116 -3.11 -11.57 -11.56
N GLY A 117 -3.00 -12.90 -11.68
CA GLY A 117 -2.38 -13.59 -12.81
C GLY A 117 -0.92 -13.99 -12.59
N ALA A 118 -0.28 -13.53 -11.51
CA ALA A 118 1.00 -14.07 -11.08
C ALA A 118 0.81 -15.49 -10.52
N THR A 119 1.78 -16.36 -10.74
CA THR A 119 1.74 -17.75 -10.26
C THR A 119 3.04 -18.13 -9.58
N VAL A 120 2.96 -18.96 -8.55
CA VAL A 120 4.12 -19.50 -7.85
C VAL A 120 4.15 -21.02 -7.98
N GLU A 121 5.34 -21.55 -8.22
CA GLU A 121 5.62 -22.98 -8.30
C GLU A 121 6.76 -23.34 -7.37
N ARG A 122 6.57 -24.31 -6.48
CA ARG A 122 7.65 -24.87 -5.65
C ARG A 122 8.39 -25.94 -6.45
N LEU A 123 9.66 -25.69 -6.75
CA LEU A 123 10.50 -26.58 -7.56
C LEU A 123 11.18 -27.67 -6.72
N SER A 124 11.65 -27.31 -5.53
CA SER A 124 12.29 -28.21 -4.58
C SER A 124 12.22 -27.60 -3.17
N GLU A 125 12.74 -28.31 -2.17
CA GLU A 125 12.88 -27.76 -0.82
C GLU A 125 13.65 -26.43 -0.86
N GLY A 126 13.02 -25.40 -0.30
CA GLY A 126 13.55 -24.05 -0.23
C GLY A 126 13.66 -23.33 -1.57
N VAL A 127 13.05 -23.82 -2.66
CA VAL A 127 13.14 -23.19 -3.99
C VAL A 127 11.76 -22.94 -4.59
N TYR A 128 11.45 -21.67 -4.80
CA TYR A 128 10.18 -21.20 -5.33
C TYR A 128 10.41 -20.38 -6.61
N LEU A 129 9.56 -20.58 -7.62
CA LEU A 129 9.62 -19.86 -8.90
C LEU A 129 8.33 -19.07 -9.12
N ILE A 130 8.48 -17.77 -9.29
CA ILE A 130 7.38 -16.84 -9.58
C ILE A 130 7.38 -16.56 -11.08
N LYS A 131 6.23 -16.74 -11.72
CA LYS A 131 6.03 -16.51 -13.16
C LYS A 131 4.96 -15.45 -13.40
N ASN A 132 4.87 -14.97 -14.64
CA ASN A 132 3.97 -13.91 -15.11
C ASN A 132 4.24 -12.54 -14.45
N VAL A 133 5.50 -12.27 -14.12
CA VAL A 133 5.97 -11.02 -13.52
C VAL A 133 7.18 -10.49 -14.30
N LEU A 134 7.48 -9.20 -14.17
CA LEU A 134 8.62 -8.53 -14.81
C LEU A 134 9.78 -8.27 -13.84
N GLY A 135 9.90 -9.08 -12.79
CA GLY A 135 10.88 -8.92 -11.71
C GLY A 135 10.30 -8.19 -10.50
N PHE A 136 11.19 -7.66 -9.66
CA PHE A 136 10.80 -6.91 -8.46
C PHE A 136 10.17 -5.58 -8.80
N ASN A 137 9.31 -5.10 -7.92
CA ASN A 137 8.74 -3.77 -8.05
C ASN A 137 9.86 -2.71 -8.08
N ALA A 138 9.83 -1.83 -9.08
CA ALA A 138 10.84 -0.78 -9.29
C ALA A 138 10.72 0.39 -8.29
N ASP A 139 9.64 0.45 -7.51
CA ASP A 139 9.43 1.50 -6.52
C ASP A 139 10.32 1.28 -5.28
N ALA A 140 11.35 2.12 -5.17
CA ALA A 140 12.28 2.14 -4.05
C ALA A 140 11.59 2.42 -2.69
N ALA A 141 10.38 3.00 -2.68
CA ALA A 141 9.63 3.28 -1.45
C ALA A 141 9.20 2.02 -0.68
N TRP A 142 9.26 0.84 -1.31
CA TRP A 142 8.75 -0.40 -0.76
C TRP A 142 9.77 -1.51 -0.52
N GLY A 143 10.89 -1.50 -1.26
CA GLY A 143 11.89 -2.57 -1.20
C GLY A 143 13.34 -2.12 -1.16
N GLY A 144 13.62 -0.82 -1.21
CA GLY A 144 14.98 -0.34 -1.40
C GLY A 144 15.63 -0.89 -2.69
N VAL A 145 16.95 -0.92 -2.72
CA VAL A 145 17.75 -1.40 -3.87
C VAL A 145 17.70 -2.92 -4.07
N ASP A 146 17.29 -3.68 -3.04
CA ASP A 146 17.40 -5.15 -3.00
C ASP A 146 16.06 -5.87 -3.28
N GLY A 147 15.06 -5.15 -3.81
CA GLY A 147 13.76 -5.71 -4.15
C GLY A 147 12.90 -5.99 -2.91
N GLY A 148 11.61 -5.68 -2.98
CA GLY A 148 10.69 -5.73 -1.83
C GLY A 148 10.36 -7.15 -1.35
N VAL A 149 11.33 -7.84 -0.76
CA VAL A 149 11.20 -9.15 -0.11
C VAL A 149 11.08 -8.95 1.40
N GLU A 150 9.99 -9.43 1.97
CA GLU A 150 9.75 -9.43 3.40
C GLU A 150 9.89 -10.85 3.95
N ILE A 151 10.88 -11.03 4.83
CA ILE A 151 11.28 -12.33 5.39
C ILE A 151 10.63 -12.52 6.76
N PRO A 152 10.16 -13.73 7.12
CA PRO A 152 9.55 -13.97 8.41
C PRO A 152 10.53 -13.77 9.58
N LEU A 153 10.10 -12.97 10.55
CA LEU A 153 10.83 -12.67 11.78
C LEU A 153 10.32 -13.52 12.95
N CYS A 154 11.23 -13.85 13.87
CA CYS A 154 10.90 -14.45 15.15
C CYS A 154 10.47 -13.40 16.19
N LYS A 155 9.98 -13.83 17.36
CA LYS A 155 9.55 -12.96 18.47
C LYS A 155 10.63 -11.97 18.94
N ASN A 156 11.90 -12.34 18.78
CA ASN A 156 13.08 -11.52 19.10
C ASN A 156 13.51 -10.59 17.95
N LYS A 157 12.71 -10.47 16.89
CA LYS A 157 13.00 -9.71 15.65
C LYS A 157 14.22 -10.22 14.86
N LEU A 158 14.66 -11.45 15.11
CA LEU A 158 15.68 -12.10 14.29
C LEU A 158 15.03 -12.84 13.11
N PRO A 159 15.57 -12.72 11.88
CA PRO A 159 15.05 -13.45 10.72
C PRO A 159 15.21 -14.96 10.88
N LEU A 160 14.19 -15.73 10.50
CA LEU A 160 14.17 -17.19 10.66
C LEU A 160 14.93 -17.93 9.54
N ILE A 161 15.10 -17.29 8.39
CA ILE A 161 15.70 -17.86 7.19
C ILE A 161 16.58 -16.82 6.49
N TRP A 162 17.54 -17.28 5.70
CA TRP A 162 18.18 -16.50 4.66
C TRP A 162 17.34 -16.59 3.39
N VAL A 163 17.34 -15.53 2.60
CA VAL A 163 16.70 -15.51 1.28
C VAL A 163 17.71 -15.01 0.28
N ASP A 164 17.88 -15.78 -0.79
CA ASP A 164 18.59 -15.40 -2.00
C ASP A 164 17.59 -15.41 -3.17
N TYR A 165 17.86 -14.62 -4.19
CA TYR A 165 16.97 -14.51 -5.33
C TYR A 165 17.72 -14.29 -6.64
N ARG A 166 17.11 -14.74 -7.73
CA ARG A 166 17.59 -14.48 -9.08
C ARG A 166 16.43 -14.11 -9.98
N VAL A 167 16.51 -12.94 -10.60
CA VAL A 167 15.61 -12.55 -11.69
C VAL A 167 16.11 -13.20 -12.97
N LEU A 168 15.23 -13.94 -13.63
CA LEU A 168 15.49 -14.62 -14.89
C LEU A 168 15.26 -13.64 -16.07
N PRO A 169 15.83 -13.91 -17.26
CA PRO A 169 15.71 -13.01 -18.41
C PRO A 169 14.27 -12.78 -18.90
N ASP A 170 13.36 -13.71 -18.60
CA ASP A 170 11.93 -13.62 -18.88
C ASP A 170 11.16 -12.76 -17.86
N GLY A 171 11.84 -12.24 -16.83
CA GLY A 171 11.25 -11.50 -15.72
C GLY A 171 10.80 -12.37 -14.55
N SER A 172 10.80 -13.70 -14.69
CA SER A 172 10.45 -14.62 -13.61
C SER A 172 11.45 -14.50 -12.45
N ILE A 173 10.98 -14.69 -11.22
CA ILE A 173 11.82 -14.56 -10.02
C ILE A 173 11.99 -15.94 -9.40
N LYS A 174 13.24 -16.40 -9.29
CA LYS A 174 13.59 -17.59 -8.52
C LYS A 174 14.01 -17.18 -7.12
N ILE A 175 13.32 -17.68 -6.12
CA ILE A 175 13.59 -17.47 -4.69
C ILE A 175 14.18 -18.75 -4.11
N MET A 176 15.25 -18.59 -3.34
CA MET A 176 15.93 -19.67 -2.62
C MET A 176 15.99 -19.31 -1.15
N THR A 177 15.54 -20.20 -0.28
CA THR A 177 15.48 -20.00 1.17
C THR A 177 16.40 -20.98 1.87
N TYR A 178 17.15 -20.48 2.84
CA TYR A 178 18.12 -21.28 3.59
C TYR A 178 17.93 -21.12 5.10
N HIS A 179 18.29 -22.15 5.85
CA HIS A 179 18.22 -22.15 7.30
C HIS A 179 19.17 -21.10 7.87
N ARG A 180 18.68 -20.33 8.86
CA ARG A 180 19.46 -19.28 9.50
C ARG A 180 19.59 -19.52 10.99
N GLU A 181 20.82 -19.71 11.45
CA GLU A 181 21.12 -19.79 12.88
C GLU A 181 21.69 -18.47 13.41
N HIS A 182 21.37 -18.17 14.67
CA HIS A 182 21.85 -16.97 15.38
C HIS A 182 22.73 -17.36 16.55
N THR A 183 24.00 -17.67 16.28
CA THR A 183 24.97 -18.16 17.30
C THR A 183 25.10 -17.22 18.51
N GLY A 184 24.95 -15.91 18.29
CA GLY A 184 24.96 -14.87 19.34
C GLY A 184 23.70 -14.79 20.20
N ALA A 185 22.63 -15.52 19.86
CA ALA A 185 21.42 -15.60 20.66
C ALA A 185 21.51 -16.72 21.72
N PRO A 186 20.76 -16.62 22.83
CA PRO A 186 20.60 -17.71 23.79
C PRO A 186 20.15 -19.01 23.11
N ALA A 187 20.50 -20.17 23.67
CA ALA A 187 20.23 -21.48 23.05
C ALA A 187 18.75 -21.68 22.66
N PHE A 188 17.80 -21.20 23.49
CA PHE A 188 16.36 -21.29 23.20
C PHE A 188 15.88 -20.37 22.06
N ALA A 189 16.69 -19.39 21.66
CA ALA A 189 16.38 -18.36 20.67
C ALA A 189 17.32 -18.38 19.45
N ARG A 190 18.24 -19.35 19.40
CA ARG A 190 19.26 -19.53 18.35
C ARG A 190 18.68 -19.95 17.00
N ASN A 191 17.44 -20.41 16.98
CA ASN A 191 16.77 -20.98 15.81
C ASN A 191 17.43 -22.27 15.31
N THR A 192 18.16 -23.01 16.16
CA THR A 192 18.72 -24.32 15.80
C THR A 192 17.60 -25.33 15.54
N ARG A 193 17.70 -26.07 14.43
CA ARG A 193 16.74 -27.10 14.03
C ARG A 193 17.46 -28.42 13.80
N GLU A 194 16.88 -29.50 14.31
CA GLU A 194 17.45 -30.84 14.11
C GLU A 194 17.48 -31.19 12.61
N GLY A 195 18.65 -31.64 12.14
CA GLY A 195 18.85 -32.03 10.73
C GLY A 195 19.22 -30.89 9.77
N TYR A 196 19.36 -29.65 10.25
CA TYR A 196 19.77 -28.51 9.44
C TYR A 196 20.96 -27.80 10.08
N VAL A 197 21.84 -27.26 9.24
CA VAL A 197 22.93 -26.34 9.59
C VAL A 197 22.64 -24.98 8.97
N ASP A 198 23.22 -23.92 9.52
CA ASP A 198 23.17 -22.58 8.92
C ASP A 198 23.61 -22.63 7.45
N GLY A 199 22.75 -22.12 6.56
CA GLY A 199 22.95 -22.13 5.11
C GLY A 199 22.36 -23.33 4.38
N ASP A 200 21.80 -24.34 5.06
CA ASP A 200 21.16 -25.47 4.37
C ASP A 200 19.84 -25.05 3.71
N PRO A 201 19.51 -25.54 2.49
CA PRO A 201 18.23 -25.28 1.85
C PRO A 201 17.07 -25.72 2.73
N ILE A 202 16.10 -24.85 2.96
CA ILE A 202 14.94 -25.16 3.79
C ILE A 202 13.71 -24.42 3.28
N ASP A 203 12.55 -25.06 3.31
CA ASP A 203 11.29 -24.37 3.03
C ASP A 203 10.97 -23.28 4.06
N ILE A 204 10.06 -22.39 3.70
CA ILE A 204 9.54 -21.34 4.59
C ILE A 204 9.02 -22.01 5.90
N PRO A 205 9.27 -21.44 7.09
CA PRO A 205 8.78 -22.01 8.34
C PRO A 205 7.25 -22.14 8.37
N VAL A 206 6.74 -23.24 8.93
CA VAL A 206 5.30 -23.50 9.06
C VAL A 206 4.59 -22.37 9.82
N GLY A 207 3.46 -21.91 9.29
CA GLY A 207 2.70 -20.78 9.87
C GLY A 207 3.35 -19.41 9.65
N ARG A 208 4.27 -19.31 8.68
CA ARG A 208 4.86 -18.08 8.19
C ARG A 208 4.76 -18.02 6.67
N SER A 209 4.99 -16.84 6.12
CA SER A 209 5.04 -16.58 4.70
C SER A 209 6.19 -15.61 4.39
N ILE A 210 6.64 -15.61 3.15
CA ILE A 210 7.46 -14.54 2.58
C ILE A 210 6.53 -13.68 1.72
N ALA A 211 6.62 -12.36 1.83
CA ALA A 211 5.91 -11.45 0.93
C ALA A 211 6.88 -10.85 -0.09
N ILE A 212 6.51 -10.87 -1.37
CA ILE A 212 7.36 -10.43 -2.47
C ILE A 212 6.59 -9.41 -3.28
N ARG A 213 7.19 -8.24 -3.43
CA ARG A 213 6.64 -7.15 -4.23
C ARG A 213 7.16 -7.26 -5.65
N VAL A 214 6.24 -7.44 -6.58
CA VAL A 214 6.57 -7.72 -7.99
C VAL A 214 6.16 -6.56 -8.89
N GLN A 215 6.84 -6.45 -10.03
CA GLN A 215 6.41 -5.63 -11.13
C GLN A 215 5.51 -6.47 -12.04
N MET A 216 4.27 -6.02 -12.23
CA MET A 216 3.34 -6.69 -13.15
C MET A 216 3.46 -6.11 -14.56
N PRO A 217 3.28 -6.92 -15.60
CA PRO A 217 3.31 -6.43 -16.97
C PRO A 217 2.09 -5.54 -17.27
N GLU A 218 2.22 -4.63 -18.24
CA GLU A 218 1.14 -3.69 -18.59
C GLU A 218 -0.14 -4.37 -19.09
N ASN A 219 0.00 -5.58 -19.64
CA ASN A 219 -1.11 -6.41 -20.07
C ASN A 219 -1.67 -7.30 -18.95
N SER A 220 -1.29 -7.09 -17.68
CA SER A 220 -1.90 -7.81 -16.55
C SER A 220 -3.40 -7.51 -16.46
N ILE A 221 -4.15 -8.43 -15.85
CA ILE A 221 -5.61 -8.33 -15.72
C ILE A 221 -5.99 -7.00 -15.06
N TRP A 222 -5.30 -6.65 -13.97
CA TRP A 222 -5.48 -5.39 -13.27
C TRP A 222 -5.20 -4.16 -14.15
N ASN A 223 -4.04 -4.11 -14.81
CA ASN A 223 -3.66 -2.96 -15.63
C ASN A 223 -4.60 -2.75 -16.82
N GLN A 224 -5.13 -3.83 -17.40
CA GLN A 224 -6.14 -3.75 -18.45
C GLN A 224 -7.50 -3.24 -17.92
N GLN A 225 -7.91 -3.66 -16.73
CA GLN A 225 -9.14 -3.15 -16.10
C GLN A 225 -9.03 -1.65 -15.80
N GLN A 226 -7.88 -1.21 -15.26
CA GLN A 226 -7.62 0.21 -14.99
C GLN A 226 -7.63 1.06 -16.27
N ARG A 227 -7.01 0.58 -17.36
CA ARG A 227 -7.06 1.24 -18.67
C ARG A 227 -8.48 1.36 -19.22
N LYS A 228 -9.27 0.29 -19.15
CA LYS A 228 -10.67 0.31 -19.59
C LYS A 228 -11.51 1.32 -18.82
N LEU A 229 -11.28 1.43 -17.51
CA LEU A 229 -11.95 2.43 -16.66
C LEU A 229 -11.59 3.86 -17.09
N THR A 230 -10.31 4.13 -17.31
CA THR A 230 -9.82 5.47 -17.73
C THR A 230 -10.16 5.85 -19.17
N GLU A 231 -10.28 4.88 -20.08
CA GLU A 231 -10.72 5.13 -21.47
C GLU A 231 -12.25 5.25 -21.62
N SER A 232 -13.01 4.83 -20.60
CA SER A 232 -14.47 4.94 -20.56
C SER A 232 -14.99 6.22 -19.91
N GLU A 233 -14.10 7.08 -19.42
CA GLU A 233 -14.35 8.43 -18.90
C GLU A 233 -14.13 9.51 -19.96
#